data_AF-A0A354ZH84-F1
#
_entry.id   AF-A0A354ZH84-F1
#
_cell.length_a   1.000
_cell.length_b   1.000
_cell.length_c   1.000
_cell.angle_alpha   90.00
_cell.angle_beta   90.00
_cell.angle_gamma   90.00
#
_symmetry.space_group_name_H-M   'P 1'
#
loop_
_entity.id
_entity.type
_entity.pdbx_description
1 polymer ?
#
loop_
_entity_poly.entity_id
_entity_poly.type
_entity_poly.pdbx_seq_one_letter_code
_entity_poly.pdbx_strand_id
1 'polypeptide(L)'
;MGVLVGSAAVAGAAVSGWAYLSALAVGAALVMLGHPSIGANFGGMISAAVTSLAIAAIVIACRPLSHSSRRSGRLRFAALSGLGLAVIGVCAALILRDARNLEEASHIGRAWRALTQRSGGSGQLAAIALRKLAMNIRLLRYTAWTQVLIAFLITLGATAACSRGVFLRLRRHHPGFYAAFMGGLVGALAAMAVNDSGVVACATLAMMPTLAMLGYAADELAAGGTR
;
A
#
# COMPACT_ATOMS: atom_id res chain seq x y z
N MET A 1 -1.44 10.46 5.31
CA MET A 1 -1.13 9.54 4.21
C MET A 1 -1.43 8.09 4.58
N GLY A 2 -0.70 7.47 5.52
CA GLY A 2 -0.87 6.03 5.81
C GLY A 2 -2.31 5.65 6.18
N VAL A 3 -2.97 6.41 7.07
CA VAL A 3 -4.39 6.21 7.43
C VAL A 3 -5.31 6.24 6.19
N LEU A 4 -5.09 7.17 5.26
CA LEU A 4 -5.89 7.29 4.04
C LEU A 4 -5.71 6.08 3.14
N VAL A 5 -4.46 5.61 2.95
CA VAL A 5 -4.18 4.42 2.12
C VAL A 5 -4.73 3.15 2.78
N GLY A 6 -4.55 2.99 4.09
CA GLY A 6 -5.05 1.83 4.84
C GLY A 6 -6.57 1.76 4.87
N SER A 7 -7.25 2.89 5.07
CA SER A 7 -8.72 2.96 5.02
C SER A 7 -9.27 2.76 3.61
N ALA A 8 -8.65 3.35 2.58
CA ALA A 8 -9.03 3.11 1.19
C ALA A 8 -8.88 1.64 0.78
N ALA A 9 -7.83 0.95 1.26
CA ALA A 9 -7.64 -0.48 1.00
C ALA A 9 -8.77 -1.33 1.59
N VAL A 10 -9.14 -1.09 2.85
CA VAL A 10 -10.21 -1.84 3.53
C VAL A 10 -11.60 -1.48 2.98
N ALA A 11 -11.87 -0.19 2.75
CA ALA A 11 -13.12 0.26 2.11
C ALA A 11 -13.27 -0.32 0.69
N GLY A 12 -12.17 -0.35 -0.08
CA GLY A 12 -12.12 -0.97 -1.40
C GLY A 12 -12.44 -2.47 -1.39
N ALA A 13 -12.09 -3.20 -0.32
CA ALA A 13 -12.51 -4.57 -0.14
C ALA A 13 -14.02 -4.70 0.13
N ALA A 14 -14.61 -3.79 0.90
CA ALA A 14 -16.05 -3.80 1.18
C ALA A 14 -16.87 -3.59 -0.11
N VAL A 15 -16.41 -2.73 -1.02
CA VAL A 15 -17.05 -2.49 -2.33
C VAL A 15 -16.49 -3.36 -3.46
N SER A 16 -15.71 -4.40 -3.15
CA SER A 16 -14.99 -5.21 -4.15
C SER A 16 -15.89 -5.96 -5.15
N GLY A 17 -17.19 -6.10 -4.85
CA GLY A 17 -18.19 -6.59 -5.81
C GLY A 17 -18.43 -5.63 -6.99
N TRP A 18 -18.05 -4.35 -6.83
CA TRP A 18 -18.25 -3.27 -7.78
C TRP A 18 -16.89 -2.74 -8.23
N ALA A 19 -16.28 -3.42 -9.22
CA ALA A 19 -14.90 -3.16 -9.67
C ALA A 19 -14.63 -1.69 -10.07
N TYR A 20 -15.65 -0.96 -10.50
CA TYR A 20 -15.55 0.46 -10.81
C TYR A 20 -15.36 1.33 -9.55
N LEU A 21 -16.06 1.03 -8.46
CA LEU A 21 -15.97 1.80 -7.21
C LEU A 21 -14.61 1.58 -6.52
N SER A 22 -14.08 0.35 -6.57
CA SER A 22 -12.74 0.07 -6.05
C SER A 22 -11.64 0.75 -6.89
N ALA A 23 -11.78 0.77 -8.22
CA ALA A 23 -10.87 1.50 -9.10
C ALA A 23 -10.94 3.03 -8.88
N LEU A 24 -12.14 3.57 -8.66
CA LEU A 24 -12.34 4.98 -8.35
C LEU A 24 -11.68 5.37 -7.02
N ALA A 25 -11.84 4.55 -5.97
CA ALA A 25 -11.21 4.79 -4.68
C ALA A 25 -9.67 4.81 -4.76
N VAL A 26 -9.09 3.89 -5.53
CA VAL A 26 -7.64 3.86 -5.81
C VAL A 26 -7.20 5.10 -6.58
N GLY A 27 -7.93 5.46 -7.65
CA GLY A 27 -7.65 6.64 -8.45
C GLY A 27 -7.71 7.93 -7.63
N ALA A 28 -8.73 8.09 -6.80
CA ALA A 28 -8.89 9.22 -5.90
C ALA A 28 -7.73 9.31 -4.90
N ALA A 29 -7.34 8.18 -4.27
CA ALA A 29 -6.21 8.16 -3.34
C ALA A 29 -4.89 8.56 -4.02
N LEU A 30 -4.63 8.08 -5.24
CA LEU A 30 -3.43 8.45 -6.00
C LEU A 30 -3.41 9.93 -6.38
N VAL A 31 -4.56 10.47 -6.82
CA VAL A 31 -4.68 11.90 -7.18
C VAL A 31 -4.51 12.78 -5.95
N MET A 32 -5.17 12.47 -4.83
CA MET A 32 -5.05 13.25 -3.59
C MET A 32 -3.62 13.27 -3.05
N LEU A 33 -2.91 12.14 -3.15
CA LEU A 33 -1.52 12.05 -2.68
C LEU A 33 -0.52 12.62 -3.67
N GLY A 34 -0.88 12.78 -4.93
CA GLY A 34 0.00 13.27 -5.99
C GLY A 34 -0.20 14.71 -6.41
N HIS A 35 -1.32 15.32 -6.07
CA HIS A 35 -1.64 16.66 -6.54
C HIS A 35 -0.77 17.72 -5.83
N PRO A 36 -0.03 18.58 -6.56
CA PRO A 36 0.87 19.57 -5.99
C PRO A 36 0.19 20.52 -5.00
N SER A 37 -1.04 20.98 -5.30
CA SER A 37 -1.76 21.94 -4.43
C SER A 37 -2.26 21.35 -3.10
N ILE A 38 -2.29 20.02 -2.96
CA ILE A 38 -2.75 19.32 -1.74
C ILE A 38 -1.54 18.94 -0.86
N GLY A 39 -0.32 19.23 -1.32
CA GLY A 39 0.91 18.80 -0.67
C GLY A 39 1.32 17.41 -1.14
N ALA A 40 1.79 17.32 -2.38
CA ALA A 40 2.18 16.06 -3.02
C ALA A 40 3.13 15.24 -2.12
N ASN A 41 2.70 14.02 -1.80
CA ASN A 41 3.44 13.06 -1.00
C ASN A 41 3.84 11.87 -1.88
N PHE A 42 5.05 11.94 -2.43
CA PHE A 42 5.62 10.89 -3.28
C PHE A 42 5.62 9.52 -2.61
N GLY A 43 6.02 9.48 -1.34
CA GLY A 43 6.02 8.25 -0.55
C GLY A 43 4.61 7.67 -0.43
N GLY A 44 3.59 8.54 -0.32
CA GLY A 44 2.19 8.14 -0.31
C GLY A 44 1.67 7.60 -1.61
N MET A 45 1.98 8.29 -2.71
CA MET A 45 1.61 7.82 -4.03
C MET A 45 2.19 6.44 -4.30
N ILE A 46 3.47 6.21 -3.99
CA ILE A 46 4.11 4.90 -4.18
C ILE A 46 3.51 3.85 -3.24
N SER A 47 3.29 4.17 -1.97
CA SER A 47 2.65 3.22 -1.05
C SER A 47 1.25 2.83 -1.52
N ALA A 48 0.43 3.80 -1.93
CA ALA A 48 -0.91 3.54 -2.47
C ALA A 48 -0.87 2.71 -3.76
N ALA A 49 0.08 2.99 -4.65
CA ALA A 49 0.32 2.23 -5.87
C ALA A 49 0.68 0.76 -5.56
N VAL A 50 1.64 0.54 -4.66
CA VAL A 50 2.09 -0.80 -4.26
C VAL A 50 0.96 -1.55 -3.54
N THR A 51 0.24 -0.90 -2.63
CA THR A 51 -0.95 -1.48 -1.98
C THR A 51 -1.95 -1.95 -3.01
N SER A 52 -2.32 -1.09 -3.95
CA SER A 52 -3.36 -1.37 -4.95
C SER A 52 -2.94 -2.50 -5.90
N LEU A 53 -1.68 -2.52 -6.32
CA LEU A 53 -1.15 -3.60 -7.16
C LEU A 53 -1.09 -4.93 -6.41
N ALA A 54 -0.69 -4.92 -5.14
CA ALA A 54 -0.66 -6.11 -4.30
C ALA A 54 -2.09 -6.67 -4.07
N ILE A 55 -3.07 -5.81 -3.78
CA ILE A 55 -4.48 -6.21 -3.66
C ILE A 55 -4.94 -6.86 -4.96
N ALA A 56 -4.71 -6.21 -6.11
CA ALA A 56 -5.12 -6.74 -7.42
C ALA A 56 -4.48 -8.11 -7.71
N ALA A 57 -3.18 -8.27 -7.44
CA ALA A 57 -2.46 -9.53 -7.59
C ALA A 57 -3.05 -10.64 -6.72
N ILE A 58 -3.38 -10.35 -5.46
CA ILE A 58 -3.91 -11.34 -4.52
C ILE A 58 -5.36 -11.71 -4.86
N VAL A 59 -6.21 -10.75 -5.22
CA VAL A 59 -7.58 -11.01 -5.69
C VAL A 59 -7.55 -11.91 -6.93
N ILE A 60 -6.68 -11.60 -7.88
CA ILE A 60 -6.51 -12.40 -9.10
C ILE A 60 -6.03 -13.81 -8.73
N ALA A 61 -5.05 -13.95 -7.83
CA ALA A 61 -4.54 -15.25 -7.40
C ALA A 61 -5.56 -16.09 -6.62
N CYS A 62 -6.47 -15.46 -5.88
CA CYS A 62 -7.48 -16.16 -5.07
C CYS A 62 -8.73 -16.58 -5.87
N ARG A 63 -8.93 -16.11 -7.10
CA ARG A 63 -10.06 -16.56 -7.93
C ARG A 63 -9.87 -18.02 -8.38
N PRO A 64 -10.89 -18.88 -8.19
CA PRO A 64 -10.81 -20.29 -8.59
C PRO A 64 -10.50 -20.37 -10.08
N LEU A 65 -9.47 -21.15 -10.40
CA LEU A 65 -9.09 -21.46 -11.78
C LEU A 65 -10.22 -22.29 -12.38
N SER A 66 -11.10 -21.68 -13.18
CA SER A 66 -11.93 -22.47 -14.10
C SER A 66 -11.00 -23.25 -15.02
N HIS A 67 -11.29 -24.54 -15.20
CA HIS A 67 -10.45 -25.61 -15.78
C HIS A 67 -10.05 -25.42 -17.27
N SER A 68 -10.07 -24.19 -17.79
CA SER A 68 -9.72 -23.88 -19.18
C SER A 68 -8.45 -23.02 -19.29
N SER A 69 -7.37 -23.70 -19.68
CA SER A 69 -6.33 -23.26 -20.60
C SER A 69 -5.35 -22.15 -20.17
N ARG A 70 -4.07 -22.30 -20.61
CA ARG A 70 -2.97 -21.31 -20.61
C ARG A 70 -3.40 -19.88 -21.01
N ARG A 71 -4.54 -19.72 -21.69
CA ARG A 71 -5.18 -18.45 -22.07
C ARG A 71 -5.60 -17.60 -20.85
N SER A 72 -6.10 -18.23 -19.78
CA SER A 72 -6.48 -17.54 -18.53
C SER A 72 -5.27 -16.95 -17.80
N GLY A 73 -4.13 -17.65 -17.81
CA GLY A 73 -2.87 -17.15 -17.25
C GLY A 73 -2.32 -15.93 -17.99
N ARG A 74 -2.36 -15.94 -19.33
CA ARG A 74 -1.92 -14.78 -20.14
C ARG A 74 -2.81 -13.56 -19.95
N LEU A 75 -4.13 -13.74 -19.86
CA LEU A 75 -5.07 -12.64 -19.61
C LEU A 75 -4.87 -12.04 -18.22
N ARG A 76 -4.62 -12.87 -17.20
CA ARG A 76 -4.25 -12.41 -15.84
C ARG A 76 -2.95 -11.62 -15.84
N PHE A 77 -1.93 -12.12 -16.54
CA PHE A 77 -0.65 -11.43 -16.66
C PHE A 77 -0.82 -10.10 -17.40
N ALA A 78 -1.58 -10.08 -18.50
CA ALA A 78 -1.89 -8.87 -19.26
C ALA A 78 -2.69 -7.84 -18.44
N ALA A 79 -3.63 -8.29 -17.59
CA ALA A 79 -4.38 -7.41 -16.71
C ALA A 79 -3.50 -6.82 -15.60
N LEU A 80 -2.60 -7.62 -15.01
CA LEU A 80 -1.64 -7.16 -14.00
C LEU A 80 -0.60 -6.21 -14.59
N SER A 81 -0.06 -6.53 -15.77
CA SER A 81 0.90 -5.67 -16.46
C SER A 81 0.22 -4.40 -16.94
N GLY A 82 -1.02 -4.46 -17.43
CA GLY A 82 -1.83 -3.30 -17.80
C GLY A 82 -2.11 -2.38 -16.60
N LEU A 83 -2.51 -2.94 -15.45
CA LEU A 83 -2.70 -2.16 -14.22
C LEU A 83 -1.39 -1.57 -13.71
N GLY A 84 -0.31 -2.35 -13.72
CA GLY A 84 1.03 -1.87 -13.35
C GLY A 84 1.47 -0.71 -14.24
N LEU A 85 1.30 -0.83 -15.55
CA LEU A 85 1.61 0.24 -16.52
C LEU A 85 0.71 1.47 -16.33
N ALA A 86 -0.58 1.29 -16.03
CA ALA A 86 -1.49 2.39 -15.75
C ALA A 86 -1.07 3.15 -14.48
N VAL A 87 -0.75 2.42 -13.41
CA VAL A 87 -0.27 3.00 -12.15
C VAL A 87 1.06 3.74 -12.36
N ILE A 88 2.03 3.13 -13.05
CA ILE A 88 3.29 3.78 -13.41
C ILE A 88 3.04 5.01 -14.28
N GLY A 89 2.14 4.91 -15.26
CA GLY A 89 1.78 6.00 -16.16
C GLY A 89 1.15 7.19 -15.44
N VAL A 90 0.22 6.95 -14.53
CA VAL A 90 -0.38 8.00 -13.68
C VAL A 90 0.68 8.63 -12.79
N CYS A 91 1.53 7.83 -12.13
CA CYS A 91 2.63 8.34 -11.31
C CYS A 91 3.59 9.20 -12.13
N ALA A 92 4.02 8.71 -13.31
CA ALA A 92 4.91 9.43 -14.21
C ALA A 92 4.28 10.73 -14.74
N ALA A 93 3.00 10.71 -15.11
CA ALA A 93 2.27 11.90 -15.57
C ALA A 93 2.18 12.96 -14.47
N LEU A 94 1.92 12.57 -13.22
CA LEU A 94 1.88 13.47 -12.07
C LEU A 94 3.26 14.08 -11.77
N ILE A 95 4.33 13.27 -11.83
CA ILE A 95 5.70 13.74 -11.64
C ILE A 95 6.11 14.71 -12.76
N LEU A 96 5.78 14.38 -14.02
CA LEU A 96 6.15 15.21 -15.17
C LEU A 96 5.37 16.53 -15.19
N ARG A 97 4.10 16.51 -14.76
CA ARG A 97 3.29 17.73 -14.58
C ARG A 97 3.88 18.62 -13.48
N ASP A 98 4.26 18.04 -12.35
CA ASP A 98 4.91 18.78 -11.25
C ASP A 98 6.29 19.33 -11.65
N ALA A 99 7.04 18.62 -12.50
CA ALA A 99 8.34 19.07 -12.99
C ALA A 99 8.27 20.21 -14.01
N ARG A 100 7.14 20.38 -14.72
CA ARG A 100 6.93 21.43 -15.75
C ARG A 100 6.51 22.78 -15.18
N ASN A 101 5.93 22.83 -13.98
CA ASN A 101 5.50 24.08 -13.35
C ASN A 101 6.68 24.74 -12.62
N LEU A 102 7.24 25.81 -13.20
CA LEU A 102 8.46 26.47 -12.72
C LEU A 102 8.28 27.27 -11.41
N GLU A 103 7.09 27.81 -11.16
CA GLU A 103 6.80 28.69 -10.01
C GLU A 103 6.25 27.93 -8.78
N GLU A 104 5.58 26.78 -8.98
CA GLU A 104 4.93 25.98 -7.92
C GLU A 104 5.49 24.56 -7.77
N ALA A 105 6.64 24.25 -8.39
CA ALA A 105 7.21 22.89 -8.35
C ALA A 105 7.34 22.39 -6.90
N SER A 106 6.73 21.23 -6.62
CA SER A 106 6.88 20.59 -5.33
C SER A 106 8.34 20.15 -5.10
N HIS A 107 8.66 19.71 -3.88
CA HIS A 107 9.96 19.10 -3.57
C HIS A 107 10.31 17.93 -4.51
N ILE A 108 9.30 17.28 -5.11
CA ILE A 108 9.44 16.16 -6.04
C ILE A 108 9.94 16.64 -7.40
N GLY A 109 9.32 17.67 -8.00
CA GLY A 109 9.75 18.26 -9.27
C GLY A 109 11.14 18.89 -9.21
N ARG A 110 11.55 19.41 -8.04
CA ARG A 110 12.93 19.88 -7.80
C ARG A 110 13.93 18.72 -7.69
N ALA A 111 13.58 17.64 -6.99
CA ALA A 111 14.42 16.46 -6.87
C ALA A 111 14.59 15.73 -8.21
N TRP A 112 13.52 15.61 -9.00
CA TRP A 112 13.57 15.03 -10.35
C TRP A 112 14.50 15.80 -11.27
N ARG A 113 14.38 17.14 -11.33
CA ARG A 113 15.27 17.99 -12.13
C ARG A 113 16.73 17.88 -11.69
N ALA A 114 16.99 17.85 -10.38
CA ALA A 114 18.33 17.67 -9.84
C ALA A 114 18.94 16.31 -10.24
N LEU A 115 18.14 15.25 -10.32
CA LEU A 115 18.56 13.91 -10.74
C LEU A 115 18.80 13.80 -12.25
N THR A 116 17.98 14.46 -13.07
CA THR A 116 18.08 14.38 -14.54
C THR A 116 19.08 15.36 -15.15
N GLN A 117 19.43 16.47 -14.47
CA GLN A 117 20.29 17.51 -15.03
C GLN A 117 21.75 17.51 -14.54
N ARG A 118 22.12 16.76 -13.48
CA ARG A 118 23.52 16.67 -13.01
C ARG A 118 24.11 15.28 -13.20
N SER A 119 25.28 15.22 -13.83
CA SER A 119 26.11 14.05 -14.09
C SER A 119 26.63 13.31 -12.83
N GLY A 120 26.20 13.70 -11.63
CA GLY A 120 26.56 13.10 -10.33
C GLY A 120 25.39 12.44 -9.59
N GLY A 121 24.29 12.11 -10.30
CA GLY A 121 23.02 11.67 -9.71
C GLY A 121 23.09 10.47 -8.74
N SER A 122 24.03 9.53 -8.93
CA SER A 122 24.18 8.36 -8.06
C SER A 122 24.60 8.71 -6.63
N GLY A 123 25.55 9.63 -6.46
CA GLY A 123 26.00 10.09 -5.13
C GLY A 123 24.92 10.87 -4.38
N GLN A 124 24.09 11.61 -5.11
CA GLN A 124 23.01 12.40 -4.52
C GLN A 124 21.83 11.51 -4.08
N LEU A 125 21.53 10.43 -4.83
CA LEU A 125 20.59 9.39 -4.41
C LEU A 125 21.04 8.68 -3.13
N ALA A 126 22.31 8.29 -3.05
CA ALA A 126 22.88 7.66 -1.86
C ALA A 126 22.78 8.57 -0.62
N ALA A 127 23.09 9.87 -0.77
CA ALA A 127 22.97 10.84 0.31
C ALA A 127 21.52 11.07 0.77
N ILE A 128 20.55 11.04 -0.16
CA ILE A 128 19.13 11.10 0.18
C ILE A 128 18.72 9.83 0.94
N ALA A 129 19.07 8.65 0.44
CA ALA A 129 18.76 7.38 1.08
C ALA A 129 19.33 7.30 2.51
N LEU A 130 20.58 7.73 2.70
CA LEU A 130 21.23 7.71 4.02
C LEU A 130 20.54 8.66 5.01
N ARG A 131 20.13 9.86 4.58
CA ARG A 131 19.36 10.79 5.42
C ARG A 131 17.99 10.21 5.81
N LYS A 132 17.29 9.56 4.87
CA LYS A 132 16.02 8.87 5.16
C LYS A 132 16.20 7.73 6.16
N LEU A 133 17.26 6.92 5.99
CA LEU A 133 17.57 5.83 6.91
C LEU A 133 17.89 6.35 8.32
N ALA A 134 18.72 7.38 8.43
CA ALA A 134 19.05 8.00 9.71
C ALA A 134 17.81 8.54 10.45
N MET A 135 16.87 9.14 9.71
CA MET A 135 15.60 9.61 10.27
C MET A 135 14.73 8.45 10.74
N ASN A 136 14.60 7.38 9.94
CA ASN A 136 13.85 6.18 10.34
C ASN A 136 14.43 5.53 11.60
N ILE A 137 15.76 5.42 11.71
CA ILE A 137 16.42 4.89 12.92
C ILE A 137 16.13 5.78 14.13
N ARG A 138 16.16 7.10 13.97
CA ARG A 138 15.80 8.04 15.05
C ARG A 138 14.35 7.87 15.49
N LEU A 139 13.41 7.75 14.54
CA LEU A 139 12.01 7.52 14.84
C LEU A 139 11.79 6.18 15.55
N LEU A 140 12.50 5.13 15.13
CA LEU A 140 12.49 3.83 15.81
C LEU A 140 12.97 3.95 17.28
N ARG A 141 13.95 4.81 17.54
CA ARG A 141 14.57 4.91 18.88
C ARG A 141 13.82 5.84 19.84
N TYR A 142 13.17 6.89 19.34
CA TYR A 142 12.74 8.01 20.19
C TYR A 142 11.26 8.38 20.10
N THR A 143 10.43 7.64 19.36
CA THR A 143 9.00 7.97 19.24
C THR A 143 8.08 6.86 19.69
N ALA A 144 6.92 7.23 20.25
CA ALA A 144 5.85 6.29 20.64
C ALA A 144 5.37 5.42 19.47
N TRP A 145 5.62 5.83 18.22
CA TRP A 145 5.29 5.06 17.03
C TRP A 145 6.00 3.71 16.93
N THR A 146 7.15 3.56 17.56
CA THR A 146 7.82 2.24 17.65
C THR A 146 6.99 1.28 18.50
N GLN A 147 6.43 1.75 19.61
CA GLN A 147 5.57 0.93 20.46
C GLN A 147 4.27 0.57 19.72
N VAL A 148 3.70 1.50 18.96
CA VAL A 148 2.54 1.23 18.09
C VAL A 148 2.87 0.19 17.01
N LEU A 149 4.01 0.30 16.35
CA LEU A 149 4.45 -0.67 15.34
C LEU A 149 4.67 -2.05 15.96
N ILE A 150 5.36 -2.12 17.11
CA ILE A 150 5.59 -3.37 17.85
C ILE A 150 4.26 -3.97 18.28
N ALA A 151 3.33 -3.18 18.82
CA ALA A 151 1.99 -3.64 19.18
C ALA A 151 1.28 -4.25 17.97
N PHE A 152 1.28 -3.58 16.81
CA PHE A 152 0.69 -4.15 15.60
C PHE A 152 1.38 -5.44 15.16
N LEU A 153 2.71 -5.52 15.18
CA LEU A 153 3.43 -6.74 14.83
C LEU A 153 3.10 -7.90 15.78
N ILE A 154 3.05 -7.63 17.08
CA ILE A 154 2.65 -8.61 18.10
C ILE A 154 1.23 -9.07 17.84
N THR A 155 0.29 -8.14 17.62
CA THR A 155 -1.10 -8.48 17.37
C THR A 155 -1.25 -9.30 16.09
N LEU A 156 -0.58 -8.91 15.01
CA LEU A 156 -0.58 -9.65 13.74
C LEU A 156 0.02 -11.04 13.88
N GLY A 157 1.14 -11.16 14.62
CA GLY A 157 1.79 -12.43 14.94
C GLY A 157 0.91 -13.32 15.81
N ALA A 158 0.24 -12.75 16.82
CA ALA A 158 -0.69 -13.46 17.69
C ALA A 158 -1.91 -13.96 16.90
N THR A 159 -2.53 -13.13 16.07
CA THR A 159 -3.65 -13.58 15.21
C THR A 159 -3.17 -14.64 14.21
N ALA A 160 -1.98 -14.52 13.65
CA ALA A 160 -1.44 -15.54 12.74
C ALA A 160 -1.15 -16.88 13.45
N ALA A 161 -0.63 -16.83 14.68
CA ALA A 161 -0.27 -18.00 15.47
C ALA A 161 -1.52 -18.70 16.07
N CYS A 162 -2.42 -17.94 16.69
CA CYS A 162 -3.63 -18.45 17.34
C CYS A 162 -4.70 -18.87 16.33
N SER A 163 -4.69 -18.31 15.12
CA SER A 163 -5.82 -18.40 14.21
C SER A 163 -5.45 -19.01 12.84
N ARG A 164 -4.61 -20.06 12.83
CA ARG A 164 -4.25 -20.81 11.62
C ARG A 164 -5.46 -21.17 10.73
N GLY A 165 -6.62 -21.45 11.34
CA GLY A 165 -7.87 -21.71 10.64
C GLY A 165 -8.61 -20.46 10.14
N VAL A 166 -8.54 -19.34 10.87
CA VAL A 166 -9.24 -18.08 10.53
C VAL A 166 -8.67 -17.47 9.26
N PHE A 167 -7.34 -17.46 9.08
CA PHE A 167 -6.72 -16.97 7.84
C PHE A 167 -7.14 -17.78 6.61
N LEU A 168 -7.25 -19.11 6.76
CA LEU A 168 -7.68 -19.99 5.68
C LEU A 168 -9.17 -19.78 5.35
N ARG A 169 -10.02 -19.62 6.39
CA ARG A 169 -11.45 -19.32 6.23
C ARG A 169 -11.66 -17.94 5.62
N LEU A 170 -10.92 -16.93 6.06
CA LEU A 170 -10.97 -15.58 5.52
C LEU A 170 -10.61 -15.57 4.04
N ARG A 171 -9.52 -16.25 3.67
CA ARG A 171 -9.12 -16.38 2.26
C ARG A 171 -10.19 -17.06 1.41
N ARG A 172 -10.96 -18.01 1.96
CA ARG A 172 -12.01 -18.75 1.24
C ARG A 172 -13.33 -18.00 1.16
N HIS A 173 -13.82 -17.47 2.28
CA HIS A 173 -15.13 -16.84 2.38
C HIS A 173 -15.11 -15.35 2.02
N HIS A 174 -14.01 -14.65 2.32
CA HIS A 174 -13.85 -13.21 2.08
C HIS A 174 -12.52 -12.89 1.37
N PRO A 175 -12.31 -13.39 0.13
CA PRO A 175 -11.06 -13.23 -0.60
C PRO A 175 -10.67 -11.76 -0.86
N GLY A 176 -11.67 -10.87 -1.03
CA GLY A 176 -11.44 -9.43 -1.17
C GLY A 176 -10.85 -8.79 0.09
N PHE A 177 -11.38 -9.17 1.26
CA PHE A 177 -10.89 -8.69 2.54
C PHE A 177 -9.48 -9.24 2.85
N TYR A 178 -9.24 -10.53 2.57
CA TYR A 178 -7.90 -11.11 2.65
C TYR A 178 -6.89 -10.36 1.77
N ALA A 179 -7.28 -10.00 0.54
CA ALA A 179 -6.44 -9.24 -0.37
C ALA A 179 -6.16 -7.82 0.15
N ALA A 180 -7.15 -7.11 0.68
CA ALA A 180 -6.95 -5.80 1.31
C ALA A 180 -6.02 -5.86 2.51
N PHE A 181 -6.16 -6.90 3.35
CA PHE A 181 -5.27 -7.10 4.49
C PHE A 181 -3.81 -7.30 4.05
N MET A 182 -3.57 -8.31 3.20
CA MET A 182 -2.22 -8.64 2.75
C MET A 182 -1.61 -7.54 1.86
N GLY A 183 -2.40 -6.96 0.96
CA GLY A 183 -1.97 -5.83 0.14
C GLY A 183 -1.70 -4.57 0.96
N GLY A 184 -2.46 -4.34 2.03
CA GLY A 184 -2.18 -3.32 3.03
C GLY A 184 -0.82 -3.53 3.71
N LEU A 185 -0.49 -4.75 4.14
CA LEU A 185 0.82 -5.06 4.73
C LEU A 185 1.98 -4.83 3.75
N VAL A 186 1.85 -5.28 2.50
CA VAL A 186 2.85 -5.02 1.45
C VAL A 186 3.02 -3.52 1.22
N GLY A 187 1.91 -2.78 1.20
CA GLY A 187 1.89 -1.32 1.14
C GLY A 187 2.58 -0.64 2.32
N ALA A 188 2.38 -1.15 3.53
CA ALA A 188 3.00 -0.63 4.74
C ALA A 188 4.53 -0.80 4.72
N LEU A 189 5.01 -1.95 4.23
CA LEU A 189 6.44 -2.18 4.00
C LEU A 189 7.01 -1.23 2.94
N ALA A 190 6.28 -1.01 1.83
CA ALA A 190 6.66 -0.01 0.84
C ALA A 190 6.66 1.41 1.44
N ALA A 191 5.70 1.74 2.31
CA ALA A 191 5.67 3.00 3.02
C ALA A 191 6.89 3.19 3.91
N MET A 192 7.33 2.14 4.59
CA MET A 192 8.55 2.16 5.39
C MET A 192 9.80 2.48 4.56
N ALA A 193 9.89 1.92 3.34
CA ALA A 193 11.06 2.10 2.47
C ALA A 193 11.12 3.49 1.80
N VAL A 194 9.98 4.06 1.43
CA VAL A 194 9.94 5.24 0.55
C VAL A 194 9.78 6.55 1.31
N ASN A 195 9.16 6.52 2.51
CA ASN A 195 8.85 7.72 3.29
C ASN A 195 9.99 8.12 4.24
N ASP A 196 10.14 9.43 4.44
CA ASP A 196 11.11 10.00 5.39
C ASP A 196 10.76 9.67 6.85
N SER A 197 9.47 9.46 7.12
CA SER A 197 8.91 8.93 8.36
C SER A 197 8.31 7.54 8.15
N GLY A 198 9.11 6.66 7.53
CA GLY A 198 8.73 5.30 7.15
C GLY A 198 8.08 4.48 8.26
N VAL A 199 8.58 4.55 9.50
CA VAL A 199 8.00 3.86 10.66
C VAL A 199 6.55 4.30 10.92
N VAL A 200 6.32 5.62 10.93
CA VAL A 200 5.00 6.21 11.18
C VAL A 200 4.05 5.91 10.01
N ALA A 201 4.55 6.04 8.79
CA ALA A 201 3.79 5.75 7.58
C ALA A 201 3.38 4.28 7.51
N CYS A 202 4.28 3.36 7.87
CA CYS A 202 4.00 1.93 7.96
C CYS A 202 2.95 1.63 9.02
N ALA A 203 3.15 2.10 10.26
CA ALA A 203 2.21 1.87 11.36
C ALA A 203 0.80 2.38 11.03
N THR A 204 0.69 3.61 10.50
CA THR A 204 -0.61 4.20 10.17
C THR A 204 -1.31 3.54 8.98
N LEU A 205 -0.55 2.99 8.01
CA LEU A 205 -1.12 2.24 6.89
C LEU A 205 -1.57 0.85 7.34
N ALA A 206 -0.77 0.16 8.15
CA ALA A 206 -1.09 -1.16 8.67
C ALA A 206 -2.23 -1.16 9.70
N MET A 207 -2.49 -0.02 10.36
CA MET A 207 -3.48 0.12 11.41
C MET A 207 -4.88 -0.37 11.00
N MET A 208 -5.47 0.22 9.96
CA MET A 208 -6.85 -0.13 9.57
C MET A 208 -6.99 -1.59 9.09
N PRO A 209 -6.11 -2.13 8.22
CA PRO A 209 -6.09 -3.55 7.90
C PRO A 209 -6.01 -4.47 9.13
N THR A 210 -5.16 -4.13 10.10
CA THR A 210 -4.94 -4.94 11.31
C THR A 210 -6.17 -4.91 12.22
N LEU A 211 -6.75 -3.75 12.46
CA LEU A 211 -7.97 -3.59 13.25
C LEU A 211 -9.14 -4.35 12.62
N ALA A 212 -9.30 -4.26 11.31
CA ALA A 212 -10.35 -4.99 10.60
C ALA A 212 -10.15 -6.52 10.74
N MET A 213 -8.91 -7.01 10.63
CA MET A 213 -8.60 -8.43 10.80
C MET A 213 -8.90 -8.92 12.22
N LEU A 214 -8.61 -8.10 13.23
CA LEU A 214 -8.93 -8.42 14.62
C LEU A 214 -10.43 -8.52 14.86
N GLY A 215 -11.21 -7.59 14.31
CA GLY A 215 -12.67 -7.65 14.37
C GLY A 215 -13.19 -8.95 13.78
N TYR A 216 -12.73 -9.32 12.58
CA TYR A 216 -13.11 -10.59 11.95
C TYR A 216 -12.69 -11.81 12.78
N ALA A 217 -11.48 -11.81 13.34
CA ALA A 217 -11.00 -12.91 14.18
C ALA A 217 -11.80 -13.04 15.48
N ALA A 218 -12.21 -11.92 16.09
CA ALA A 218 -13.05 -11.90 17.28
C ALA A 218 -14.45 -12.47 16.98
N ASP A 219 -15.07 -12.07 15.88
CA ASP A 219 -16.38 -12.59 15.45
C ASP A 219 -16.32 -14.10 15.19
N GLU A 220 -15.26 -14.58 14.54
CA GLU A 220 -15.04 -16.01 14.29
C GLU A 220 -14.83 -16.82 15.57
N LEU A 221 -14.13 -16.27 16.57
CA LEU A 221 -13.97 -16.93 17.87
C LEU A 221 -15.28 -16.94 18.67
N ALA A 222 -16.06 -15.86 18.64
CA ALA A 222 -17.37 -15.79 19.26
C ALA A 222 -18.34 -16.81 18.64
N ALA A 223 -18.37 -16.93 17.31
CA ALA A 223 -19.19 -17.90 16.60
C ALA A 223 -18.69 -19.36 16.75
N GLY A 224 -17.39 -19.56 17.00
CA GLY A 224 -16.79 -20.86 17.26
C GLY A 224 -17.03 -21.38 18.68
N GLY A 225 -17.23 -20.51 19.68
CA GLY A 225 -17.56 -20.86 21.06
C GLY A 225 -19.03 -21.27 21.28
N THR A 226 -19.89 -21.11 20.27
CA THR A 226 -21.31 -21.51 20.31
C THR A 226 -21.58 -22.87 19.64
N ARG A 227 -20.56 -23.70 19.42
CA ARG A 227 -20.68 -25.07 18.90
C ARG A 227 -20.10 -26.09 19.85
#